data_AF-A0DT07-F1
#
_entry.id   AF-A0DT07-F1
#
_cell.length_a   1.000
_cell.length_b   1.000
_cell.length_c   1.000
_cell.angle_alpha   90.00
_cell.angle_beta   90.00
_cell.angle_gamma   90.00
#
_symmetry.space_group_name_H-M   'P 1'
#
loop_
_entity.id
_entity.type
_entity.pdbx_description
1 polymer ?
#
loop_
_entity_poly.entity_id
_entity_poly.type
_entity_poly.pdbx_seq_one_letter_code
_entity_poly.pdbx_strand_id
1 'polypeptide(L)'
;MQINQRQLYIPIGTFDQTLFCKICNDLTIDPVECTQCENLYCKECYELSKSQNDKCPEENCNGPFQTKQPHRMIRDQLSKITYKCINHNEGCKTEMAQDNVIKHMSQCLYQQITCKCGQKFQRRNLESHKNLCQFHKTQNCFICQQQLTLEDLKSHKCLFELQKMVIQFQEKFQDYKEQSNFSILEMKNQQNQRTTEINLSKQQILALLEENKQLKNELQMKQKMCQENQEKINQAKVQIENQQKQQQQYQQQQQQQYQQQQQQQQQQQQQQQQQQQQQQQQQQQQQQQQQQQQQQQQQQNQPITKGELVDSIQTFCEKNHKLKFWKKPCGEEKKKICSNCLKQNTTCRYFCQQCKIFMCFKCYYPELKMEKQPTQPQCPALHYLLQITDNFRCSVCDKKGEDMIQPIAFQCTYCDFRICKQCIKNKKFQEIQ
;
A
#
# COMPACT_ATOMS: atom_id res chain seq x y z
N MET A 1 42.52 -33.90 55.66
CA MET A 1 43.75 -33.83 56.49
C MET A 1 44.62 -32.76 55.87
N GLN A 2 44.62 -31.56 56.43
CA GLN A 2 45.56 -30.51 56.02
C GLN A 2 46.94 -31.00 56.43
N ILE A 3 47.72 -31.45 55.45
CA ILE A 3 49.15 -31.63 55.66
C ILE A 3 49.65 -30.25 56.07
N ASN A 4 50.18 -30.15 57.28
CA ASN A 4 50.86 -28.93 57.73
C ASN A 4 51.94 -28.66 56.68
N GLN A 5 51.79 -27.58 55.90
CA GLN A 5 52.60 -27.35 54.68
C GLN A 5 54.10 -27.38 54.99
N ARG A 6 54.44 -27.07 56.23
CA ARG A 6 55.78 -27.20 56.80
C ARG A 6 56.45 -28.56 56.60
N GLN A 7 55.73 -29.67 56.66
CA GLN A 7 56.30 -31.01 56.47
C GLN A 7 56.91 -31.22 55.07
N LEU A 8 56.55 -30.37 54.10
CA LEU A 8 57.09 -30.40 52.75
C LEU A 8 58.49 -29.80 52.65
N TYR A 9 58.89 -28.97 53.62
CA TYR A 9 60.16 -28.24 53.63
C TYR A 9 61.17 -28.98 54.49
N ILE A 10 62.00 -29.83 53.86
CA ILE A 10 63.07 -30.55 54.55
C ILE A 10 64.42 -29.93 54.16
N PRO A 11 65.02 -29.08 55.01
CA PRO A 11 66.26 -28.39 54.66
C PRO A 11 67.46 -29.34 54.74
N ILE A 12 68.50 -29.06 53.95
CA ILE A 12 69.75 -29.81 53.88
C ILE A 12 70.86 -28.99 54.56
N GLY A 13 71.37 -29.46 55.68
CA GLY A 13 72.47 -28.83 56.42
C GLY A 13 72.11 -28.42 57.84
N THR A 14 73.04 -27.72 58.49
CA THR A 14 72.88 -27.16 59.84
C THR A 14 72.81 -25.64 59.76
N PHE A 15 71.85 -25.03 60.45
CA PHE A 15 71.59 -23.60 60.37
C PHE A 15 71.69 -22.95 61.75
N ASP A 16 72.00 -21.66 61.75
CA ASP A 16 71.99 -20.85 62.96
C ASP A 16 70.55 -20.72 63.52
N GLN A 17 70.42 -20.81 64.84
CA GLN A 17 69.15 -20.65 65.57
C GLN A 17 68.55 -19.25 65.39
N THR A 18 69.36 -18.26 64.97
CA THR A 18 68.89 -16.93 64.60
C THR A 18 67.91 -16.95 63.41
N LEU A 19 67.95 -17.99 62.58
CA LEU A 19 67.05 -18.17 61.43
C LEU A 19 65.75 -18.93 61.78
N PHE A 20 65.61 -19.35 63.03
CA PHE A 20 64.47 -20.17 63.46
C PHE A 20 63.31 -19.29 63.93
N CYS A 21 62.11 -19.70 63.58
CA CYS A 21 60.90 -19.05 64.05
C CYS A 21 60.73 -19.30 65.56
N LYS A 22 60.50 -18.25 66.34
CA LYS A 22 60.36 -18.38 67.80
C LYS A 22 59.07 -19.07 68.28
N ILE A 23 58.07 -19.21 67.40
CA ILE A 23 56.81 -19.91 67.72
C ILE A 23 56.96 -21.42 67.49
N CYS A 24 57.50 -21.83 66.33
CA CYS A 24 57.60 -23.25 65.95
C CYS A 24 59.01 -23.85 66.12
N ASN A 25 59.97 -23.05 66.61
CA ASN A 25 61.35 -23.43 66.95
C ASN A 25 62.13 -24.18 65.87
N ASP A 26 61.86 -23.88 64.60
CA ASP A 26 62.53 -24.52 63.48
C ASP A 26 62.60 -23.50 62.32
N LEU A 27 63.30 -23.84 61.24
CA LEU A 27 63.68 -22.93 60.18
C LEU A 27 62.46 -22.16 59.64
N THR A 28 62.65 -20.85 59.49
CA THR A 28 61.56 -19.96 59.13
C THR A 28 61.15 -20.13 57.66
N ILE A 29 59.86 -20.37 57.42
CA ILE A 29 59.24 -20.43 56.08
C ILE A 29 58.46 -19.14 55.87
N ASP A 30 58.68 -18.49 54.73
CA ASP A 30 58.18 -17.15 54.41
C ASP A 30 58.38 -16.17 55.58
N PRO A 31 59.64 -15.79 55.85
CA PRO A 31 60.03 -15.13 57.08
C PRO A 31 59.44 -13.73 57.23
N VAL A 32 58.91 -13.45 58.41
CA VAL A 32 58.45 -12.12 58.83
C VAL A 32 59.13 -11.75 60.15
N GLU A 33 59.46 -10.48 60.32
CA GLU A 33 60.19 -9.98 61.49
C GLU A 33 59.28 -9.07 62.32
N CYS A 34 59.23 -9.24 63.63
CA CYS A 34 58.44 -8.34 64.48
C CYS A 34 59.01 -6.91 64.46
N THR A 35 58.14 -5.90 64.35
CA THR A 35 58.57 -4.50 64.30
C THR A 35 59.20 -4.00 65.61
N GLN A 36 58.91 -4.66 66.73
CA GLN A 36 59.32 -4.22 68.07
C GLN A 36 60.49 -5.01 68.64
N CYS A 37 60.47 -6.34 68.54
CA CYS A 37 61.52 -7.21 69.11
C CYS A 37 62.48 -7.80 68.07
N GLU A 38 62.27 -7.53 66.78
CA GLU A 38 63.12 -7.98 65.67
C GLU A 38 63.32 -9.50 65.56
N ASN A 39 62.52 -10.28 66.28
CA ASN A 39 62.50 -11.73 66.19
C ASN A 39 61.81 -12.21 64.90
N LEU A 40 62.27 -13.36 64.39
CA LEU A 40 61.74 -13.99 63.18
C LEU A 40 60.60 -14.96 63.47
N TYR A 41 59.62 -14.95 62.57
CA TYR A 41 58.47 -15.84 62.59
C TYR A 41 58.15 -16.34 61.18
N CYS A 42 57.61 -17.55 61.07
CA CYS A 42 57.00 -17.99 59.81
C CYS A 42 55.73 -17.17 59.58
N LYS A 43 55.42 -16.83 58.32
CA LYS A 43 54.18 -16.10 58.00
C LYS A 43 52.93 -16.80 58.56
N GLU A 44 52.83 -18.12 58.39
CA GLU A 44 51.71 -18.90 58.95
C GLU A 44 51.66 -18.85 60.48
N CYS A 45 52.82 -18.95 61.16
CA CYS A 45 52.89 -18.87 62.62
C CYS A 45 52.49 -17.49 63.14
N TYR A 46 52.89 -16.43 62.43
CA TYR A 46 52.46 -15.06 62.71
C TYR A 46 50.95 -14.91 62.57
N GLU A 47 50.38 -15.32 61.45
CA GLU A 47 48.94 -15.19 61.18
C GLU A 47 48.10 -15.98 62.21
N LEU A 48 48.50 -17.21 62.52
CA LEU A 48 47.84 -18.04 63.53
C LEU A 48 47.92 -17.40 64.92
N SER A 49 49.11 -17.00 65.36
CA SER A 49 49.28 -16.42 66.69
C SER A 49 48.58 -15.06 66.82
N LYS A 50 48.60 -14.22 65.78
CA LYS A 50 47.87 -12.95 65.76
C LYS A 50 46.36 -13.14 65.81
N SER A 51 45.83 -14.17 65.14
CA SER A 51 44.41 -14.48 65.18
C SER A 51 43.93 -14.91 66.58
N GLN A 52 44.82 -15.47 67.40
CA GLN A 52 44.53 -15.91 68.77
C GLN A 52 44.77 -14.82 69.80
N ASN A 53 45.82 -14.00 69.62
CA ASN A 53 46.17 -12.90 70.51
C ASN A 53 46.95 -11.81 69.74
N ASP A 54 46.55 -10.55 69.86
CA ASP A 54 47.19 -9.42 69.17
C ASP A 54 48.47 -8.92 69.88
N LYS A 55 48.92 -9.63 70.93
CA LYS A 55 50.20 -9.40 71.62
C LYS A 55 51.27 -10.37 71.12
N CYS A 56 52.49 -9.87 70.91
CA CYS A 56 53.64 -10.69 70.52
C CYS A 56 53.89 -11.80 71.57
N PRO A 57 54.16 -13.07 71.16
CA PRO A 57 54.41 -14.18 72.09
C PRO A 57 55.69 -14.08 72.94
N GLU A 58 56.53 -13.08 72.68
CA GLU A 58 57.79 -12.88 73.38
C GLU A 58 57.58 -12.02 74.62
N GLU A 59 58.00 -12.53 75.78
CA GLU A 59 57.86 -11.87 77.09
C GLU A 59 58.46 -10.45 77.11
N ASN A 60 59.51 -10.22 76.33
CA ASN A 60 60.22 -8.94 76.25
C ASN A 60 59.62 -7.96 75.21
N CYS A 61 58.46 -8.28 74.62
CA CYS A 61 57.81 -7.46 73.58
C CYS A 61 56.42 -6.97 74.04
N ASN A 62 56.30 -5.69 74.38
CA ASN A 62 55.06 -5.10 74.92
C ASN A 62 54.17 -4.42 73.87
N GLY A 63 54.55 -4.43 72.59
CA GLY A 63 53.77 -3.82 71.51
C GLY A 63 52.78 -4.77 70.80
N PRO A 64 51.89 -4.22 69.94
CA PRO A 64 50.99 -5.03 69.12
C PRO A 64 51.77 -5.94 68.17
N PHE A 65 51.25 -7.13 67.86
CA PHE A 65 51.95 -8.11 67.03
C PHE A 65 51.93 -7.70 65.54
N GLN A 66 52.84 -6.80 65.19
CA GLN A 66 53.03 -6.26 63.85
C GLN A 66 54.36 -6.72 63.27
N THR A 67 54.38 -7.01 61.97
CA THR A 67 55.56 -7.52 61.27
C THR A 67 56.01 -6.63 60.12
N LYS A 68 57.32 -6.64 59.86
CA LYS A 68 58.00 -6.04 58.71
C LYS A 68 58.76 -7.12 57.95
N GLN A 69 59.26 -6.79 56.76
CA GLN A 69 60.17 -7.69 56.05
C GLN A 69 61.48 -7.84 56.84
N PRO A 70 62.00 -9.08 56.98
CA PRO A 70 63.25 -9.33 57.68
C PRO A 70 64.42 -8.56 57.08
N HIS A 71 65.44 -8.26 57.89
CA HIS A 71 66.66 -7.62 57.38
C HIS A 71 67.28 -8.34 56.16
N ARG A 72 67.89 -7.59 55.24
CA ARG A 72 68.41 -8.13 53.97
C ARG A 72 69.35 -9.33 54.17
N MET A 73 70.23 -9.27 55.17
CA MET A 73 71.17 -10.35 55.47
C MET A 73 70.49 -11.68 55.82
N ILE A 74 69.38 -11.62 56.57
CA ILE A 74 68.59 -12.80 56.94
C ILE A 74 67.94 -13.41 55.70
N ARG A 75 67.37 -12.56 54.82
CA ARG A 75 66.80 -13.04 53.55
C ARG A 75 67.85 -13.68 52.64
N ASP A 76 69.04 -13.07 52.55
CA ASP A 76 70.15 -13.60 51.77
C ASP A 76 70.64 -14.95 52.34
N GLN A 77 70.65 -15.13 53.67
CA GLN A 77 70.99 -16.41 54.32
C GLN A 77 69.92 -17.49 54.06
N LEU A 78 68.64 -17.15 54.21
CA LEU A 78 67.53 -18.08 53.96
C LEU A 78 67.45 -18.50 52.48
N SER A 79 67.76 -17.59 51.55
CA SER A 79 67.76 -17.89 50.10
C SER A 79 68.79 -18.95 49.68
N LYS A 80 69.87 -19.13 50.45
CA LYS A 80 70.93 -20.12 50.19
C LYS A 80 70.55 -21.52 50.68
N ILE A 81 69.47 -21.65 51.44
CA ILE A 81 69.05 -22.93 52.00
C ILE A 81 68.44 -23.79 50.90
N THR A 82 68.96 -25.00 50.79
CA THR A 82 68.47 -26.01 49.85
C THR A 82 67.59 -26.99 50.59
N TYR A 83 66.46 -27.36 49.97
CA TYR A 83 65.47 -28.29 50.51
C TYR A 83 65.41 -29.55 49.66
N LYS A 84 65.32 -30.72 50.31
CA LYS A 84 65.07 -32.00 49.65
C LYS A 84 63.58 -32.32 49.63
N CYS A 85 63.18 -33.07 48.61
CA CYS A 85 61.82 -33.61 48.50
C CYS A 85 61.44 -34.48 49.73
N ILE A 86 60.19 -34.39 50.20
CA ILE A 86 59.67 -35.33 51.24
C ILE A 86 59.72 -36.79 50.80
N ASN A 87 59.56 -37.03 49.50
CA ASN A 87 59.66 -38.34 48.87
C ASN A 87 61.11 -38.68 48.47
N HIS A 88 62.11 -38.08 49.11
CA HIS A 88 63.52 -38.38 48.81
C HIS A 88 63.87 -39.85 49.08
N ASN A 89 63.36 -40.40 50.18
CA ASN A 89 63.53 -41.82 50.52
C ASN A 89 62.80 -42.75 49.53
N GLU A 90 61.73 -42.26 48.87
CA GLU A 90 60.98 -42.99 47.85
C GLU A 90 61.64 -42.94 46.46
N GLY A 91 62.74 -42.18 46.32
CA GLY A 91 63.54 -42.08 45.10
C GLY A 91 63.60 -40.69 44.48
N CYS A 92 62.93 -39.67 45.03
CA CYS A 92 63.01 -38.31 44.51
C CYS A 92 64.29 -37.58 44.96
N LYS A 93 65.33 -37.61 44.13
CA LYS A 93 66.61 -36.93 44.41
C LYS A 93 66.61 -35.42 44.08
N THR A 94 65.43 -34.81 43.95
CA THR A 94 65.36 -33.38 43.60
C THR A 94 65.64 -32.53 44.83
N GLU A 95 66.61 -31.63 44.68
CA GLU A 95 66.95 -30.58 45.63
C GLU A 95 66.53 -29.23 45.04
N MET A 96 65.97 -28.34 45.85
CA MET A 96 65.38 -27.10 45.37
C MET A 96 65.42 -25.98 46.40
N ALA A 97 65.34 -24.73 45.93
CA ALA A 97 65.10 -23.57 46.79
C ALA A 97 63.66 -23.60 47.35
N GLN A 98 63.44 -22.88 48.46
CA GLN A 98 62.16 -22.79 49.17
C GLN A 98 60.97 -22.54 48.23
N ASP A 99 61.08 -21.55 47.33
CA ASP A 99 59.99 -21.13 46.42
C ASP A 99 59.51 -22.23 45.46
N ASN A 100 60.32 -23.26 45.24
CA ASN A 100 60.03 -24.34 44.31
C ASN A 100 59.50 -25.61 44.99
N VAL A 101 59.51 -25.69 46.33
CA VAL A 101 59.05 -26.86 47.09
C VAL A 101 57.59 -27.19 46.77
N ILE A 102 56.69 -26.21 46.86
CA ILE A 102 55.27 -26.41 46.58
C ILE A 102 55.02 -26.77 45.11
N LYS A 103 55.70 -26.08 44.18
CA LYS A 103 55.59 -26.36 42.74
C LYS A 103 56.02 -27.80 42.45
N HIS A 104 57.14 -28.24 42.99
CA HIS A 104 57.63 -29.59 42.83
C HIS A 104 56.65 -30.63 43.42
N MET A 105 56.06 -30.42 44.59
CA MET A 105 55.09 -31.38 45.17
C MET A 105 53.90 -31.66 44.24
N SER A 106 53.41 -30.62 43.56
CA SER A 106 52.32 -30.77 42.59
C SER A 106 52.69 -31.64 41.37
N GLN A 107 53.98 -31.75 41.05
CA GLN A 107 54.50 -32.43 39.85
C GLN A 107 55.39 -33.65 40.16
N CYS A 108 55.74 -33.88 41.43
CA CYS A 108 56.67 -34.92 41.84
C CYS A 108 56.19 -36.30 41.39
N LEU A 109 57.03 -37.00 40.63
CA LEU A 109 56.71 -38.32 40.07
C LEU A 109 56.54 -39.42 41.13
N TYR A 110 57.16 -39.23 42.29
CA TYR A 110 57.13 -40.16 43.42
C TYR A 110 56.00 -39.85 44.41
N GLN A 111 55.23 -38.78 44.18
CA GLN A 111 54.09 -38.44 45.02
C GLN A 111 53.02 -39.53 44.92
N GLN A 112 52.51 -39.98 46.07
CA GLN A 112 51.36 -40.89 46.14
C GLN A 112 50.09 -40.14 45.76
N ILE A 113 49.38 -40.66 44.75
CA ILE A 113 48.09 -40.16 44.28
C ILE A 113 47.04 -41.26 44.36
N THR A 114 45.79 -40.88 44.57
CA THR A 114 44.64 -41.80 44.64
C THR A 114 43.80 -41.65 43.38
N CYS A 115 43.57 -42.73 42.64
CA CYS A 115 42.64 -42.74 41.51
C CYS A 115 41.17 -42.80 42.01
N LYS A 116 40.23 -42.40 41.15
CA LYS A 116 38.78 -42.57 41.36
C LYS A 116 38.35 -44.02 41.61
N CYS A 117 39.13 -45.00 41.16
CA CYS A 117 38.90 -46.41 41.49
C CYS A 117 39.28 -46.78 42.94
N GLY A 118 39.86 -45.87 43.71
CA GLY A 118 40.30 -46.08 45.09
C GLY A 118 41.75 -46.55 45.24
N GLN A 119 42.43 -46.94 44.16
CA GLN A 119 43.83 -47.38 44.22
C GLN A 119 44.79 -46.20 44.45
N LYS A 120 45.79 -46.42 45.32
CA LYS A 120 46.89 -45.48 45.59
C LYS A 120 48.16 -45.95 44.87
N PHE A 121 48.84 -45.04 44.20
CA PHE A 121 50.09 -45.33 43.49
C PHE A 121 50.93 -44.06 43.31
N GLN A 122 52.21 -44.22 42.99
CA GLN A 122 53.08 -43.10 42.63
C GLN A 122 52.65 -42.49 41.30
N ARG A 123 52.68 -41.15 41.19
CA ARG A 123 52.29 -40.40 39.99
C ARG A 123 52.94 -40.90 38.69
N ARG A 124 54.18 -41.38 38.73
CA ARG A 124 54.86 -42.02 37.58
C ARG A 124 54.12 -43.21 36.98
N ASN A 125 53.36 -43.95 37.80
CA ASN A 125 52.62 -45.14 37.39
C ASN A 125 51.19 -44.81 36.93
N LEU A 126 50.81 -43.53 36.89
CA LEU A 126 49.50 -43.09 36.46
C LEU A 126 49.18 -43.52 35.03
N GLU A 127 50.13 -43.40 34.11
CA GLU A 127 49.90 -43.74 32.71
C GLU A 127 49.69 -45.25 32.53
N SER A 128 50.46 -46.08 33.24
CA SER A 128 50.25 -47.52 33.29
C SER A 128 48.89 -47.89 33.89
N HIS A 129 48.46 -47.17 34.93
CA HIS A 129 47.16 -47.39 35.58
C HIS A 129 45.98 -47.03 34.67
N LYS A 130 46.07 -45.95 33.87
CA LYS A 130 45.00 -45.55 32.93
C LYS A 130 44.62 -46.67 31.96
N ASN A 131 45.61 -47.45 31.51
CA ASN A 131 45.40 -48.56 30.57
C ASN A 131 44.62 -49.74 31.18
N LEU A 132 44.61 -49.86 32.51
CA LEU A 132 44.04 -51.01 33.23
C LEU A 132 42.80 -50.63 34.07
N CYS A 133 42.59 -49.34 34.34
CA CYS A 133 41.52 -48.86 35.19
C CYS A 133 40.18 -48.78 34.45
N GLN A 134 39.14 -49.43 34.97
CA GLN A 134 37.79 -49.45 34.38
C GLN A 134 37.16 -48.06 34.18
N PHE A 135 37.56 -47.06 34.98
CA PHE A 135 37.07 -45.68 34.88
C PHE A 135 37.81 -44.83 33.84
N HIS A 136 38.94 -45.33 33.32
CA HIS A 136 39.74 -44.64 32.31
C HIS A 136 39.82 -45.41 31.00
N LYS A 137 39.67 -46.74 31.04
CA LYS A 137 39.62 -47.59 29.85
C LYS A 137 38.37 -47.27 29.05
N THR A 138 38.57 -46.78 27.84
CA THR A 138 37.50 -46.46 26.90
C THR A 138 37.36 -47.51 25.82
N GLN A 139 36.14 -47.70 25.35
CA GLN A 139 35.81 -48.54 24.20
C GLN A 139 34.79 -47.82 23.32
N ASN A 140 34.88 -48.05 22.02
CA ASN A 140 33.88 -47.53 21.08
C ASN A 140 32.61 -48.36 21.17
N CYS A 141 31.46 -47.71 21.26
CA CYS A 141 30.18 -48.39 21.12
C CYS A 141 30.09 -49.04 19.72
N PHE A 142 29.70 -50.31 19.65
CA PHE A 142 29.57 -51.03 18.37
C PHE A 142 28.46 -50.47 17.45
N ILE A 143 27.53 -49.69 17.98
CA ILE A 143 26.37 -49.16 17.25
C ILE A 143 26.62 -47.71 16.80
N CYS A 144 26.91 -46.81 17.73
CA CYS A 144 27.09 -45.38 17.43
C CYS A 144 28.55 -44.95 17.26
N GLN A 145 29.51 -45.87 17.50
CA GLN A 145 30.96 -45.62 17.44
C GLN A 145 31.48 -44.53 18.40
N GLN A 146 30.65 -44.05 19.33
CA GLN A 146 31.08 -43.11 20.36
C GLN A 146 32.07 -43.77 21.32
N GLN A 147 33.19 -43.09 21.59
CA GLN A 147 34.18 -43.52 22.58
C GLN A 147 33.65 -43.25 23.98
N LEU A 148 33.41 -44.31 24.76
CA LEU A 148 32.83 -44.25 26.10
C LEU A 148 33.71 -45.01 27.09
N THR A 149 33.67 -44.66 28.37
CA THR A 149 34.31 -45.48 29.39
C THR A 149 33.58 -46.82 29.51
N LEU A 150 34.25 -47.87 30.00
CA LEU A 150 33.60 -49.16 30.21
C LEU A 150 32.39 -49.08 31.16
N GLU A 151 32.39 -48.14 32.11
CA GLU A 151 31.25 -47.91 33.00
C GLU A 151 30.08 -47.27 32.26
N ASP A 152 30.34 -46.23 31.47
CA ASP A 152 29.30 -45.55 30.68
C ASP A 152 28.71 -46.48 29.61
N LEU A 153 29.53 -47.36 29.02
CA LEU A 153 29.12 -48.35 28.04
C LEU A 153 28.05 -49.31 28.57
N LYS A 154 28.09 -49.68 29.87
CA LYS A 154 27.04 -50.52 30.49
C LYS A 154 25.68 -49.83 30.52
N SER A 155 25.67 -48.51 30.64
CA SER A 155 24.45 -47.69 30.68
C SER A 155 24.04 -47.13 29.31
N HIS A 156 24.81 -47.39 28.25
CA HIS A 156 24.63 -46.77 26.95
C HIS A 156 23.49 -47.41 26.14
N LYS A 157 22.31 -46.78 26.16
CA LYS A 157 21.08 -47.26 25.49
C LYS A 157 20.88 -46.70 24.07
N CYS A 158 21.90 -46.71 23.21
CA CYS A 158 21.82 -46.11 21.87
C CYS A 158 20.65 -46.64 21.01
N LEU A 159 20.42 -47.96 21.00
CA LEU A 159 19.35 -48.55 20.22
C LEU A 159 17.95 -48.12 20.70
N PHE A 160 17.79 -47.92 22.01
CA PHE A 160 16.52 -47.51 22.60
C PHE A 160 16.16 -46.06 22.23
N GLU A 161 17.14 -45.16 22.29
CA GLU A 161 16.91 -43.77 21.87
C GLU A 161 16.64 -43.68 20.36
N LEU A 162 17.33 -44.47 19.54
CA LEU A 162 17.03 -44.56 18.11
C LEU A 162 15.61 -45.09 17.85
N GLN A 163 15.19 -46.17 18.52
CA GLN A 163 13.83 -46.70 18.42
C GLN A 163 12.79 -45.64 18.82
N LYS A 164 13.03 -44.92 19.92
CA LYS A 164 12.14 -43.84 20.38
C LYS A 164 12.04 -42.72 19.35
N MET A 165 13.15 -42.29 18.75
CA MET A 165 13.15 -41.28 17.69
C MET A 165 12.38 -41.76 16.46
N VAL A 166 12.55 -43.03 16.05
CA VAL A 166 11.81 -43.59 14.90
C VAL A 166 10.30 -43.59 15.15
N ILE A 167 9.84 -44.00 16.32
CA ILE A 167 8.42 -43.96 16.69
C ILE A 167 7.89 -42.52 16.67
N GLN A 168 8.63 -41.58 17.26
CA GLN A 168 8.25 -40.16 17.23
C GLN A 168 8.18 -39.59 15.80
N PHE A 169 9.09 -39.99 14.92
CA PHE A 169 9.04 -39.60 13.51
C PHE A 169 7.85 -40.23 12.78
N GLN A 170 7.51 -41.48 13.08
CA GLN A 170 6.34 -42.15 12.50
C GLN A 170 5.03 -41.48 12.91
N GLU A 171 4.86 -41.13 14.18
CA GLU A 171 3.69 -40.40 14.69
C GLU A 171 3.57 -39.03 14.03
N LYS A 172 4.66 -38.23 14.03
CA LYS A 172 4.67 -36.93 13.34
C LYS A 172 4.34 -37.04 11.86
N PHE A 173 4.87 -38.07 11.19
CA PHE A 173 4.58 -38.29 9.77
C PHE A 173 3.10 -38.60 9.53
N GLN A 174 2.44 -39.35 10.42
CA GLN A 174 1.01 -39.57 10.33
C GLN A 174 0.21 -38.29 10.56
N ASP A 175 0.56 -37.49 11.57
CA ASP A 175 -0.09 -36.20 11.81
C ASP A 175 -0.01 -35.29 10.57
N TYR A 176 1.17 -35.20 9.94
CA TYR A 176 1.34 -34.43 8.70
C TYR A 176 0.49 -34.98 7.55
N LYS A 177 0.39 -36.30 7.43
CA LYS A 177 -0.43 -36.95 6.41
C LYS A 177 -1.91 -36.64 6.61
N GLU A 178 -2.40 -36.71 7.85
CA GLU A 178 -3.79 -36.38 8.19
C GLU A 178 -4.11 -34.91 7.94
N GLN A 179 -3.23 -34.00 8.38
CA GLN A 179 -3.36 -32.56 8.12
C GLN A 179 -3.39 -32.27 6.62
N SER A 180 -2.47 -32.87 5.85
CA SER A 180 -2.44 -32.70 4.40
C SER A 180 -3.71 -33.23 3.75
N ASN A 181 -4.22 -34.38 4.18
CA ASN A 181 -5.47 -34.94 3.67
C ASN A 181 -6.67 -34.04 3.99
N PHE A 182 -6.73 -33.49 5.21
CA PHE A 182 -7.76 -32.55 5.62
C PHE A 182 -7.75 -31.29 4.74
N SER A 183 -6.58 -30.69 4.52
CA SER A 183 -6.44 -29.53 3.63
C SER A 183 -6.84 -29.85 2.18
N ILE A 184 -6.48 -31.03 1.66
CA ILE A 184 -6.91 -31.46 0.32
C ILE A 184 -8.43 -31.61 0.24
N LEU A 185 -9.06 -32.20 1.27
CA LEU A 185 -10.50 -32.36 1.33
C LEU A 185 -11.21 -31.01 1.38
N GLU A 186 -10.72 -30.08 2.17
CA GLU A 186 -11.23 -28.72 2.25
C GLU A 186 -11.14 -27.99 0.90
N MET A 187 -9.97 -28.05 0.25
CA MET A 187 -9.80 -27.47 -1.08
C MET A 187 -10.76 -28.07 -2.11
N LYS A 188 -10.98 -29.39 -2.08
CA LYS A 188 -11.96 -30.06 -2.96
C LYS A 188 -13.38 -29.59 -2.70
N ASN A 189 -13.76 -29.43 -1.43
CA ASN A 189 -15.10 -28.95 -1.07
C ASN A 189 -15.31 -27.50 -1.56
N GLN A 190 -14.33 -26.62 -1.36
CA GLN A 190 -14.38 -25.25 -1.88
C GLN A 190 -14.45 -25.23 -3.41
N GLN A 191 -13.70 -26.10 -4.09
CA GLN A 191 -13.74 -26.20 -5.55
C GLN A 191 -15.11 -26.66 -6.06
N ASN A 192 -15.74 -27.62 -5.37
CA ASN A 192 -17.09 -28.08 -5.70
C ASN A 192 -18.13 -26.98 -5.50
N GLN A 193 -18.04 -26.21 -4.41
CA GLN A 193 -18.91 -25.05 -4.17
C GLN A 193 -18.76 -24.01 -5.28
N ARG A 194 -17.54 -23.58 -5.61
CA ARG A 194 -17.28 -22.64 -6.71
C ARG A 194 -17.79 -23.16 -8.05
N THR A 195 -17.64 -24.46 -8.32
CA THR A 195 -18.15 -25.07 -9.56
C THR A 195 -19.68 -24.99 -9.62
N THR A 196 -20.35 -25.19 -8.49
CA THR A 196 -21.81 -25.09 -8.38
C THR A 196 -22.27 -23.65 -8.61
N GLU A 197 -21.60 -22.67 -7.99
CA GLU A 197 -21.87 -21.24 -8.19
C GLU A 197 -21.67 -20.82 -9.65
N ILE A 198 -20.56 -21.23 -10.28
CA ILE A 198 -20.28 -20.96 -11.69
C ILE A 198 -21.39 -21.55 -12.58
N ASN A 199 -21.82 -22.78 -12.31
CA ASN A 199 -22.89 -23.41 -13.06
C ASN A 199 -24.22 -22.66 -12.92
N LEU A 200 -24.54 -22.18 -11.72
CA LEU A 200 -25.73 -21.37 -11.47
C LEU A 200 -25.66 -20.03 -12.21
N SER A 201 -24.53 -19.31 -12.12
CA SER A 201 -24.33 -18.07 -12.87
C SER A 201 -24.41 -18.29 -14.37
N LYS A 202 -23.87 -19.41 -14.89
CA LYS A 202 -23.99 -19.78 -16.30
C LYS A 202 -25.45 -19.98 -16.72
N GLN A 203 -26.26 -20.64 -15.90
CA GLN A 203 -27.70 -20.81 -16.17
C GLN A 203 -28.42 -19.46 -16.20
N GLN A 204 -28.13 -18.56 -15.24
CA GLN A 204 -28.70 -17.21 -15.22
C GLN A 204 -28.33 -16.40 -16.47
N ILE A 205 -27.06 -16.44 -16.89
CA ILE A 205 -26.59 -15.77 -18.11
C ILE A 205 -27.31 -16.32 -19.34
N LEU A 206 -27.48 -17.64 -19.45
CA LEU A 206 -28.21 -18.25 -20.57
C LEU A 206 -29.68 -17.80 -20.62
N ALA A 207 -30.35 -17.70 -19.47
CA ALA A 207 -31.70 -17.17 -19.38
C ALA A 207 -31.78 -15.71 -19.86
N LEU A 208 -30.87 -14.85 -19.40
CA LEU A 208 -30.80 -13.45 -19.82
C LEU A 208 -30.48 -13.29 -21.31
N LEU A 209 -29.66 -14.20 -21.88
CA LEU A 209 -29.37 -14.18 -23.31
C LEU A 209 -30.62 -14.50 -24.14
N GLU A 210 -31.44 -15.46 -23.70
CA GLU A 210 -32.69 -15.78 -24.38
C GLU A 210 -33.72 -14.64 -24.25
N GLU A 211 -33.83 -14.03 -23.07
CA GLU A 211 -34.68 -12.85 -22.86
C GLU A 211 -34.26 -11.68 -23.76
N ASN A 212 -32.95 -11.39 -23.85
CA ASN A 212 -32.43 -10.36 -24.75
C ASN A 212 -32.73 -10.66 -26.22
N LYS A 213 -32.69 -11.92 -26.62
CA LYS A 213 -33.04 -12.35 -27.98
C LYS A 213 -34.52 -12.10 -28.26
N GLN A 214 -35.41 -12.40 -27.32
CA GLN A 214 -36.84 -12.12 -27.44
C GLN A 214 -37.10 -10.61 -27.56
N LEU A 215 -36.52 -9.81 -26.66
CA LEU A 215 -36.63 -8.35 -26.69
C LEU A 215 -36.11 -7.75 -28.00
N LYS A 216 -35.02 -8.30 -28.55
CA LYS A 216 -34.49 -7.87 -29.85
C LYS A 216 -35.48 -8.14 -30.99
N ASN A 217 -36.11 -9.32 -30.99
CA ASN A 217 -37.12 -9.67 -31.98
C ASN A 217 -38.36 -8.76 -31.87
N GLU A 218 -38.82 -8.49 -30.65
CA GLU A 218 -39.93 -7.56 -30.40
C GLU A 218 -39.60 -6.14 -30.87
N LEU A 219 -38.39 -5.64 -30.56
CA LEU A 219 -37.93 -4.34 -31.01
C LEU A 219 -37.92 -4.26 -32.53
N GLN A 220 -37.45 -5.31 -33.21
CA GLN A 220 -37.40 -5.38 -34.66
C GLN A 220 -38.81 -5.39 -35.29
N MET A 221 -39.78 -6.09 -34.69
CA MET A 221 -41.19 -6.02 -35.10
C MET A 221 -41.76 -4.61 -34.93
N LYS A 222 -41.54 -3.97 -33.78
CA LYS A 222 -42.02 -2.60 -33.51
C LYS A 222 -41.39 -1.59 -34.47
N GLN A 223 -40.11 -1.75 -34.81
CA GLN A 223 -39.43 -0.93 -35.81
C GLN A 223 -40.09 -1.06 -37.19
N LYS A 224 -40.39 -2.28 -37.65
CA LYS A 224 -41.10 -2.51 -38.91
C LYS A 224 -42.48 -1.86 -38.92
N MET A 225 -43.29 -2.05 -37.86
CA MET A 225 -44.60 -1.38 -37.76
C MET A 225 -44.48 0.15 -37.77
N CYS A 226 -43.46 0.70 -37.12
CA CYS A 226 -43.23 2.15 -37.11
C CYS A 226 -42.87 2.67 -38.52
N GLN A 227 -42.04 1.93 -39.27
CA GLN A 227 -41.70 2.25 -40.65
C GLN A 227 -42.95 2.21 -41.55
N GLU A 228 -43.76 1.16 -41.48
CA GLU A 228 -45.02 1.05 -42.24
C GLU A 228 -45.99 2.19 -41.91
N ASN A 229 -46.13 2.54 -40.64
CA ASN A 229 -46.97 3.68 -40.23
C ASN A 229 -46.40 5.01 -40.73
N GLN A 230 -45.08 5.18 -40.71
CA GLN A 230 -44.43 6.38 -41.24
C GLN A 230 -44.68 6.53 -42.75
N GLU A 231 -44.63 5.43 -43.50
CA GLU A 231 -44.96 5.41 -44.93
C GLU A 231 -46.42 5.80 -45.18
N LYS A 232 -47.37 5.23 -44.41
CA LYS A 232 -48.79 5.62 -44.48
C LYS A 232 -49.01 7.11 -44.18
N ILE A 233 -48.35 7.64 -43.15
CA ILE A 233 -48.40 9.07 -42.81
C ILE A 233 -47.84 9.92 -43.95
N ASN A 234 -46.73 9.51 -44.56
CA ASN A 234 -46.13 10.23 -45.67
C ASN A 234 -47.05 10.22 -46.91
N GLN A 235 -47.67 9.08 -47.23
CA GLN A 235 -48.66 8.98 -48.30
C GLN A 235 -49.87 9.88 -48.03
N ALA A 236 -50.41 9.87 -46.82
CA ALA A 236 -51.51 10.75 -46.43
C ALA A 236 -51.14 12.23 -46.54
N LYS A 237 -49.92 12.63 -46.16
CA LYS A 237 -49.43 14.01 -46.34
C LYS A 237 -49.42 14.43 -47.81
N VAL A 238 -48.92 13.58 -48.71
CA VAL A 238 -48.91 13.86 -50.15
C VAL A 238 -50.33 14.00 -50.69
N GLN A 239 -51.26 13.15 -50.25
CA GLN A 239 -52.67 13.26 -50.63
C GLN A 239 -53.31 14.58 -50.15
N ILE A 240 -53.02 14.99 -48.91
CA ILE A 240 -53.50 16.26 -48.36
C ILE A 240 -52.92 17.45 -49.14
N GLU A 241 -51.62 17.45 -49.45
CA GLU A 241 -51.00 18.51 -50.26
C GLU A 241 -51.63 18.60 -51.66
N ASN A 242 -51.90 17.45 -52.30
CA ASN A 242 -52.55 17.42 -53.60
C ASN A 242 -54.00 17.94 -53.54
N GLN A 243 -54.76 17.57 -52.50
CA GLN A 243 -56.09 18.13 -52.26
C GLN A 243 -56.05 19.64 -52.01
N GLN A 244 -55.09 20.13 -51.24
CA GLN A 244 -54.90 21.57 -50.99
C GLN A 244 -54.56 22.31 -52.28
N LYS A 245 -53.68 21.75 -53.13
CA LYS A 245 -53.37 22.33 -54.46
C LYS A 245 -54.60 22.38 -55.37
N GLN A 246 -55.39 21.30 -55.41
CA GLN A 246 -56.65 21.29 -56.16
C GLN A 246 -57.65 22.34 -55.63
N GLN A 247 -57.80 22.46 -54.31
CA GLN A 247 -58.65 23.50 -53.70
C GLN A 247 -58.15 24.91 -54.03
N GLN A 248 -56.83 25.15 -53.98
CA GLN A 248 -56.25 26.44 -54.36
C GLN A 248 -56.47 26.77 -55.84
N GLN A 249 -56.30 25.79 -56.74
CA GLN A 249 -56.60 25.98 -58.16
C GLN A 249 -58.08 26.30 -58.38
N TYR A 250 -58.99 25.60 -57.70
CA TYR A 250 -60.42 25.86 -57.77
C TYR A 250 -60.77 27.27 -57.26
N GLN A 251 -60.19 27.69 -56.14
CA GLN A 251 -60.37 29.05 -55.61
C GLN A 251 -59.81 30.12 -56.56
N GLN A 252 -58.65 29.89 -57.19
CA GLN A 252 -58.09 30.79 -58.20
C GLN A 252 -59.01 30.93 -59.43
N GLN A 253 -59.57 29.82 -59.92
CA GLN A 253 -60.53 29.86 -61.03
C GLN A 253 -61.79 30.65 -60.68
N GLN A 254 -62.34 30.48 -59.47
CA GLN A 254 -63.48 31.28 -59.01
C GLN A 254 -63.14 32.76 -58.89
N GLN A 255 -61.96 33.11 -58.37
CA GLN A 255 -61.50 34.51 -58.31
C GLN A 255 -61.35 35.12 -59.71
N GLN A 256 -60.81 34.39 -60.68
CA GLN A 256 -60.70 34.85 -62.06
C GLN A 256 -62.06 35.08 -62.71
N GLN A 257 -63.03 34.17 -62.52
CA GLN A 257 -64.41 34.37 -62.99
C GLN A 257 -65.06 35.61 -62.34
N TYR A 258 -64.87 35.79 -61.03
CA TYR A 258 -65.39 36.95 -60.33
C TYR A 258 -64.76 38.26 -60.83
N GLN A 259 -63.45 38.29 -61.07
CA GLN A 259 -62.78 39.45 -61.65
C GLN A 259 -63.27 39.76 -63.08
N GLN A 260 -63.51 38.74 -63.91
CA GLN A 260 -64.08 38.95 -65.25
C GLN A 260 -65.50 39.54 -65.19
N GLN A 261 -66.34 39.07 -64.26
CA GLN A 261 -67.67 39.67 -64.04
C GLN A 261 -67.57 41.12 -63.56
N GLN A 262 -66.65 41.43 -62.63
CA GLN A 262 -66.42 42.81 -62.21
C GLN A 262 -65.93 43.70 -63.35
N GLN A 263 -65.01 43.21 -64.20
CA GLN A 263 -64.56 43.97 -65.37
C GLN A 263 -65.69 44.24 -66.37
N GLN A 264 -66.57 43.27 -66.61
CA GLN A 264 -67.76 43.49 -67.45
C GLN A 264 -68.71 44.52 -66.84
N GLN A 265 -68.95 44.47 -65.53
CA GLN A 265 -69.74 45.49 -64.83
C GLN A 265 -69.08 46.88 -64.89
N GLN A 266 -67.75 46.96 -64.69
CA GLN A 266 -67.02 48.22 -64.81
C GLN A 266 -67.04 48.77 -66.23
N GLN A 267 -66.97 47.93 -67.28
CA GLN A 267 -67.12 48.39 -68.67
C GLN A 267 -68.53 48.93 -68.94
N GLN A 268 -69.58 48.28 -68.42
CA GLN A 268 -70.94 48.79 -68.52
C GLN A 268 -71.11 50.12 -67.75
N GLN A 269 -70.53 50.22 -66.55
CA GLN A 269 -70.53 51.47 -65.79
C GLN A 269 -69.70 52.56 -66.47
N GLN A 270 -68.57 52.25 -67.11
CA GLN A 270 -67.79 53.21 -67.87
C GLN A 270 -68.54 53.70 -69.12
N GLN A 271 -69.31 52.85 -69.80
CA GLN A 271 -70.18 53.30 -70.89
C GLN A 271 -71.28 54.23 -70.38
N GLN A 272 -71.89 53.93 -69.22
CA GLN A 272 -72.85 54.84 -68.58
C GLN A 272 -72.19 56.13 -68.09
N GLN A 273 -70.98 56.06 -67.55
CA GLN A 273 -70.19 57.22 -67.13
C GLN A 273 -69.70 58.05 -68.32
N GLN A 274 -69.40 57.48 -69.48
CA GLN A 274 -69.10 58.26 -70.69
C GLN A 274 -70.34 59.01 -71.18
N GLN A 275 -71.53 58.41 -71.07
CA GLN A 275 -72.79 59.13 -71.32
C GLN A 275 -73.04 60.23 -70.28
N GLN A 276 -72.74 60.00 -68.99
CA GLN A 276 -72.84 61.03 -67.96
C GLN A 276 -71.72 62.08 -68.01
N GLN A 277 -70.50 61.76 -68.46
CA GLN A 277 -69.39 62.71 -68.62
C GLN A 277 -69.60 63.63 -69.81
N GLN A 278 -70.30 63.18 -70.86
CA GLN A 278 -70.80 64.11 -71.89
C GLN A 278 -71.82 65.11 -71.31
N GLN A 279 -72.59 64.74 -70.26
CA GLN A 279 -73.47 65.67 -69.54
C GLN A 279 -72.72 66.51 -68.48
N GLN A 280 -71.69 65.96 -67.80
CA GLN A 280 -70.93 66.69 -66.77
C GLN A 280 -69.81 67.58 -67.32
N GLN A 281 -69.33 67.38 -68.55
CA GLN A 281 -68.46 68.35 -69.23
C GLN A 281 -69.17 69.67 -69.55
N GLN A 282 -70.51 69.73 -69.49
CA GLN A 282 -71.26 70.99 -69.48
C GLN A 282 -71.41 71.63 -68.08
N GLN A 283 -71.16 70.89 -66.99
CA GLN A 283 -71.31 71.39 -65.61
C GLN A 283 -69.98 71.64 -64.87
N GLN A 284 -68.84 71.08 -65.34
CA GLN A 284 -67.52 71.28 -64.73
C GLN A 284 -66.67 72.41 -65.37
N GLN A 285 -67.32 73.45 -65.90
CA GLN A 285 -66.68 74.77 -66.09
C GLN A 285 -66.91 75.74 -64.91
N GLN A 286 -67.60 75.30 -63.84
CA GLN A 286 -67.99 76.21 -62.75
C GLN A 286 -67.40 75.93 -61.37
N GLN A 287 -66.59 74.90 -61.14
CA GLN A 287 -66.01 74.67 -59.81
C GLN A 287 -64.66 73.94 -59.88
N GLN A 288 -63.67 74.58 -60.49
CA GLN A 288 -62.28 74.43 -60.07
C GLN A 288 -61.95 75.60 -59.15
N GLN A 289 -61.97 75.37 -57.83
CA GLN A 289 -61.14 76.06 -56.85
C GLN A 289 -61.48 75.53 -55.44
N GLN A 290 -60.77 74.49 -55.00
CA GLN A 290 -60.16 74.48 -53.66
C GLN A 290 -59.23 73.26 -53.48
N GLN A 291 -57.93 73.59 -53.52
CA GLN A 291 -56.76 73.06 -52.81
C GLN A 291 -56.95 71.75 -52.02
N GLN A 292 -56.25 70.65 -52.28
CA GLN A 292 -54.81 70.34 -52.09
C GLN A 292 -54.24 70.48 -50.65
N GLN A 293 -53.73 69.32 -50.17
CA GLN A 293 -52.77 69.01 -49.07
C GLN A 293 -53.37 68.93 -47.65
N GLN A 294 -53.09 67.93 -46.78
CA GLN A 294 -51.84 67.26 -46.33
C GLN A 294 -52.09 65.78 -45.90
N GLN A 295 -51.22 64.79 -46.21
CA GLN A 295 -50.04 64.25 -45.47
C GLN A 295 -50.29 63.87 -43.99
N GLN A 296 -50.41 62.58 -43.64
CA GLN A 296 -49.37 61.56 -43.31
C GLN A 296 -48.81 61.60 -41.87
N GLN A 297 -48.79 60.41 -41.23
CA GLN A 297 -47.93 59.85 -40.15
C GLN A 297 -48.80 59.15 -39.08
N GLN A 298 -48.46 58.08 -38.35
CA GLN A 298 -47.38 57.07 -38.27
C GLN A 298 -47.97 55.96 -37.34
N GLN A 299 -47.99 54.68 -37.71
CA GLN A 299 -47.04 53.63 -37.30
C GLN A 299 -46.40 53.71 -35.90
N GLN A 300 -46.70 52.70 -35.07
CA GLN A 300 -45.79 51.68 -34.50
C GLN A 300 -45.86 51.50 -32.98
N ASN A 301 -46.00 50.23 -32.58
CA ASN A 301 -45.50 49.69 -31.32
C ASN A 301 -44.79 48.37 -31.62
N GLN A 302 -43.53 48.28 -31.20
CA GLN A 302 -42.65 47.10 -31.16
C GLN A 302 -42.93 46.30 -29.85
N PRO A 303 -42.57 44.98 -29.70
CA PRO A 303 -41.17 44.54 -29.56
C PRO A 303 -40.78 43.13 -30.06
N ILE A 304 -39.60 43.09 -30.66
CA ILE A 304 -38.39 42.32 -30.28
C ILE A 304 -38.59 40.88 -29.75
N THR A 305 -38.10 39.96 -30.57
CA THR A 305 -37.95 38.52 -30.42
C THR A 305 -36.84 38.11 -29.45
N LYS A 306 -37.11 37.06 -28.66
CA LYS A 306 -36.17 36.30 -27.83
C LYS A 306 -35.66 35.05 -28.57
N GLY A 307 -34.34 34.81 -28.48
CA GLY A 307 -33.65 33.51 -28.50
C GLY A 307 -33.89 32.53 -29.66
N GLU A 308 -32.92 32.39 -30.56
CA GLU A 308 -32.95 31.38 -31.64
C GLU A 308 -32.48 29.98 -31.16
N LEU A 309 -33.31 28.96 -31.44
CA LEU A 309 -32.92 27.54 -31.43
C LEU A 309 -32.28 27.19 -32.77
N VAL A 310 -31.07 26.66 -32.76
CA VAL A 310 -30.42 26.15 -33.98
C VAL A 310 -30.30 24.63 -33.98
N ASP A 311 -30.16 24.05 -35.16
CA ASP A 311 -29.90 22.64 -35.34
C ASP A 311 -28.44 22.30 -35.00
N SER A 312 -28.25 21.25 -34.18
CA SER A 312 -26.95 20.71 -33.76
C SER A 312 -26.51 19.57 -34.71
N ILE A 313 -25.20 19.38 -34.89
CA ILE A 313 -24.64 18.45 -35.90
C ILE A 313 -24.88 16.98 -35.56
N GLN A 314 -24.99 16.63 -34.28
CA GLN A 314 -25.38 15.29 -33.82
C GLN A 314 -25.63 15.35 -32.32
N THR A 315 -26.88 15.17 -31.92
CA THR A 315 -27.24 14.59 -30.62
C THR A 315 -28.72 14.22 -30.71
N PHE A 316 -29.03 12.95 -30.48
CA PHE A 316 -30.39 12.51 -30.28
C PHE A 316 -30.62 12.30 -28.77
N CYS A 317 -31.84 12.50 -28.26
CA CYS A 317 -32.14 12.03 -26.91
C CYS A 317 -32.11 10.50 -26.86
N GLU A 318 -32.22 9.89 -25.67
CA GLU A 318 -32.33 8.43 -25.48
C GLU A 318 -33.46 7.77 -26.28
N LYS A 319 -34.38 8.57 -26.85
CA LYS A 319 -35.48 8.14 -27.74
C LYS A 319 -35.23 8.46 -29.23
N ASN A 320 -33.99 8.72 -29.63
CA ASN A 320 -33.60 9.02 -31.02
C ASN A 320 -34.25 10.28 -31.65
N HIS A 321 -34.59 11.30 -30.85
CA HIS A 321 -35.12 12.58 -31.36
C HIS A 321 -34.04 13.65 -31.48
N LYS A 322 -34.00 14.37 -32.61
CA LYS A 322 -32.99 15.41 -32.90
C LYS A 322 -33.06 16.51 -31.84
N LEU A 323 -31.99 16.68 -31.07
CA LEU A 323 -31.88 17.74 -30.06
C LEU A 323 -31.54 19.06 -30.74
N LYS A 324 -32.24 20.13 -30.33
CA LYS A 324 -31.89 21.50 -30.74
C LYS A 324 -30.94 22.12 -29.72
N PHE A 325 -29.98 22.89 -30.22
CA PHE A 325 -28.99 23.58 -29.42
C PHE A 325 -29.43 25.02 -29.16
N TRP A 326 -29.48 25.40 -27.88
CA TRP A 326 -29.96 26.71 -27.48
C TRP A 326 -28.82 27.73 -27.39
N LYS A 327 -28.82 28.72 -28.31
CA LYS A 327 -27.85 29.83 -28.29
C LYS A 327 -28.31 30.91 -27.29
N LYS A 328 -27.46 31.19 -26.28
CA LYS A 328 -27.59 32.28 -25.27
C LYS A 328 -28.91 32.28 -24.44
N PRO A 329 -29.06 31.41 -23.42
CA PRO A 329 -30.22 31.46 -22.51
C PRO A 329 -30.17 32.69 -21.57
N CYS A 330 -31.29 33.42 -21.45
CA CYS A 330 -31.44 34.65 -20.65
C CYS A 330 -32.62 34.50 -19.67
N GLY A 331 -32.50 35.03 -18.44
CA GLY A 331 -33.62 35.09 -17.49
C GLY A 331 -33.96 33.77 -16.77
N GLU A 332 -35.26 33.53 -16.53
CA GLU A 332 -35.81 32.37 -15.80
C GLU A 332 -35.45 31.00 -16.42
N GLU A 333 -34.97 31.02 -17.66
CA GLU A 333 -34.62 29.86 -18.48
C GLU A 333 -33.32 29.16 -18.03
N LYS A 334 -32.48 29.80 -17.18
CA LYS A 334 -31.28 29.19 -16.58
C LYS A 334 -31.58 28.22 -15.41
N LYS A 335 -32.83 28.19 -14.92
CA LYS A 335 -33.24 27.40 -13.74
C LYS A 335 -33.97 26.09 -14.08
N LYS A 336 -33.80 25.57 -15.30
CA LYS A 336 -34.44 24.31 -15.71
C LYS A 336 -33.66 23.10 -15.17
N ILE A 337 -34.39 22.14 -14.61
CA ILE A 337 -33.85 20.92 -14.02
C ILE A 337 -33.48 19.96 -15.14
N CYS A 338 -32.25 19.45 -15.12
CA CYS A 338 -31.84 18.42 -16.07
C CYS A 338 -32.68 17.16 -15.83
N SER A 339 -33.33 16.64 -16.88
CA SER A 339 -34.20 15.47 -16.79
C SER A 339 -33.45 14.16 -16.49
N ASN A 340 -32.11 14.18 -16.53
CA ASN A 340 -31.27 13.00 -16.26
C ASN A 340 -30.61 13.05 -14.85
N CYS A 341 -29.98 14.15 -14.45
CA CYS A 341 -29.40 14.25 -13.09
C CYS A 341 -30.29 14.92 -12.04
N LEU A 342 -31.45 15.47 -12.42
CA LEU A 342 -32.40 16.16 -11.54
C LEU A 342 -31.82 17.34 -10.73
N LYS A 343 -30.61 17.82 -11.06
CA LYS A 343 -29.94 18.91 -10.35
C LYS A 343 -30.46 20.28 -10.76
N GLN A 344 -30.90 21.06 -9.79
CA GLN A 344 -31.20 22.49 -9.92
C GLN A 344 -29.89 23.28 -10.12
N ASN A 345 -29.94 24.43 -10.82
CA ASN A 345 -28.78 25.27 -11.20
C ASN A 345 -27.75 24.66 -12.18
N THR A 346 -28.14 23.71 -13.04
CA THR A 346 -27.27 23.22 -14.12
C THR A 346 -27.60 23.86 -15.47
N THR A 347 -26.59 24.27 -16.25
CA THR A 347 -26.81 24.88 -17.56
C THR A 347 -27.21 23.81 -18.58
N CYS A 348 -28.52 23.60 -18.75
CA CYS A 348 -29.06 22.73 -19.78
C CYS A 348 -29.06 23.44 -21.14
N ARG A 349 -28.45 22.82 -22.15
CA ARG A 349 -28.18 23.45 -23.46
C ARG A 349 -28.74 22.67 -24.64
N TYR A 350 -29.15 21.42 -24.40
CA TYR A 350 -29.90 20.61 -25.36
C TYR A 350 -31.36 20.56 -24.94
N PHE A 351 -32.24 20.83 -25.90
CA PHE A 351 -33.68 20.72 -25.75
C PHE A 351 -34.24 19.73 -26.77
N CYS A 352 -34.94 18.71 -26.27
CA CYS A 352 -35.72 17.83 -27.13
C CYS A 352 -37.12 18.41 -27.30
N GLN A 353 -37.43 18.96 -28.47
CA GLN A 353 -38.78 19.51 -28.72
C GLN A 353 -39.89 18.45 -28.58
N GLN A 354 -39.58 17.20 -28.92
CA GLN A 354 -40.53 16.09 -28.91
C GLN A 354 -40.74 15.49 -27.51
N CYS A 355 -39.69 15.43 -26.69
CA CYS A 355 -39.81 14.92 -25.32
C CYS A 355 -40.02 16.03 -24.27
N LYS A 356 -39.90 17.31 -24.65
CA LYS A 356 -39.91 18.48 -23.76
C LYS A 356 -38.93 18.37 -22.57
N ILE A 357 -37.83 17.62 -22.75
CA ILE A 357 -36.78 17.42 -21.73
C ILE A 357 -35.57 18.32 -21.98
N PHE A 358 -34.90 18.69 -20.88
CA PHE A 358 -33.69 19.51 -20.87
C PHE A 358 -32.49 18.68 -20.39
N MET A 359 -31.39 18.72 -21.13
CA MET A 359 -30.18 17.94 -20.81
C MET A 359 -28.98 18.87 -20.58
N CYS A 360 -28.25 18.63 -19.49
CA CYS A 360 -27.01 19.35 -19.16
C CYS A 360 -25.78 18.62 -19.70
N PHE A 361 -24.68 19.36 -19.91
CA PHE A 361 -23.44 18.80 -20.45
C PHE A 361 -22.73 17.79 -19.53
N LYS A 362 -23.10 17.73 -18.23
CA LYS A 362 -22.60 16.69 -17.31
C LYS A 362 -23.22 15.33 -17.57
N CYS A 363 -24.49 15.30 -17.98
CA CYS A 363 -25.24 14.07 -18.25
C CYS A 363 -25.09 13.62 -19.70
N TYR A 364 -24.85 14.56 -20.61
CA TYR A 364 -24.69 14.27 -22.02
C TYR A 364 -23.60 15.15 -22.60
N TYR A 365 -22.44 14.55 -22.83
CA TYR A 365 -21.23 15.27 -23.25
C TYR A 365 -21.39 15.80 -24.69
N PRO A 366 -20.97 17.04 -24.97
CA PRO A 366 -21.05 17.61 -26.31
C PRO A 366 -20.01 16.98 -27.24
N GLU A 367 -20.40 16.54 -28.44
CA GLU A 367 -19.45 16.12 -29.48
C GLU A 367 -18.72 17.34 -30.06
N LEU A 368 -17.39 17.28 -30.17
CA LEU A 368 -16.54 18.34 -30.73
C LEU A 368 -15.83 17.79 -31.97
N LYS A 369 -15.95 18.47 -33.12
CA LYS A 369 -15.17 18.12 -34.31
C LYS A 369 -13.75 18.67 -34.18
N MET A 370 -12.76 17.82 -34.45
CA MET A 370 -11.34 18.18 -34.56
C MET A 370 -10.90 18.04 -36.02
N GLU A 371 -10.67 19.15 -36.72
CA GLU A 371 -10.10 19.11 -38.08
C GLU A 371 -8.57 19.03 -38.04
N LYS A 372 -8.01 18.25 -38.97
CA LYS A 372 -6.57 18.03 -39.12
C LYS A 372 -5.89 19.29 -39.69
N GLN A 373 -5.47 20.13 -38.76
CA GLN A 373 -4.59 21.31 -38.88
C GLN A 373 -5.13 22.53 -39.66
N PRO A 374 -5.11 23.74 -39.06
CA PRO A 374 -4.61 24.10 -37.72
C PRO A 374 -5.63 23.75 -36.62
N THR A 375 -5.15 23.24 -35.48
CA THR A 375 -5.95 22.63 -34.40
C THR A 375 -6.80 23.64 -33.60
N GLN A 376 -7.94 24.08 -34.16
CA GLN A 376 -8.94 24.83 -33.41
C GLN A 376 -10.21 23.99 -33.20
N PRO A 377 -10.60 23.68 -31.94
CA PRO A 377 -11.81 22.92 -31.68
C PRO A 377 -13.06 23.76 -32.00
N GLN A 378 -14.07 23.14 -32.60
CA GLN A 378 -15.37 23.76 -32.87
C GLN A 378 -16.40 23.36 -31.80
N CYS A 379 -17.30 24.28 -31.44
CA CYS A 379 -18.41 24.00 -30.53
C CYS A 379 -19.52 23.16 -31.22
N PRO A 380 -20.51 22.63 -30.46
CA PRO A 380 -21.63 21.87 -31.03
C PRO A 380 -22.47 22.60 -32.09
N ALA A 381 -22.34 23.92 -32.18
CA ALA A 381 -22.99 24.77 -33.18
C ALA A 381 -22.04 25.20 -34.32
N LEU A 382 -20.95 24.46 -34.58
CA LEU A 382 -19.96 24.69 -35.65
C LEU A 382 -19.15 26.00 -35.57
N HIS A 383 -19.13 26.68 -34.43
CA HIS A 383 -18.30 27.87 -34.28
C HIS A 383 -16.92 27.52 -33.73
N TYR A 384 -15.88 28.16 -34.25
CA TYR A 384 -14.51 28.05 -33.73
C TYR A 384 -14.42 28.57 -32.29
N LEU A 385 -13.68 27.84 -31.46
CA LEU A 385 -13.42 28.22 -30.08
C LEU A 385 -12.09 28.98 -29.97
N LEU A 386 -12.11 30.09 -29.24
CA LEU A 386 -10.91 30.87 -28.91
C LEU A 386 -10.37 30.46 -27.54
N GLN A 387 -9.05 30.37 -27.40
CA GLN A 387 -8.42 30.08 -26.12
C GLN A 387 -8.56 31.28 -25.17
N ILE A 388 -8.95 31.00 -23.93
CA ILE A 388 -9.04 31.97 -22.83
C ILE A 388 -8.32 31.40 -21.61
N THR A 389 -7.75 32.28 -20.79
CA THR A 389 -7.04 31.89 -19.56
C THR A 389 -7.72 32.39 -18.29
N ASP A 390 -8.47 33.49 -18.36
CA ASP A 390 -8.98 34.16 -17.17
C ASP A 390 -10.51 34.22 -17.12
N ASN A 391 -11.03 34.24 -15.89
CA ASN A 391 -12.44 34.46 -15.56
C ASN A 391 -13.45 33.60 -16.36
N PHE A 392 -13.25 32.29 -16.32
CA PHE A 392 -14.13 31.31 -16.96
C PHE A 392 -14.68 30.27 -16.00
N ARG A 393 -15.84 29.72 -16.36
CA ARG A 393 -16.43 28.52 -15.74
C ARG A 393 -16.71 27.51 -16.84
N CYS A 394 -16.19 26.30 -16.70
CA CYS A 394 -16.33 25.26 -17.71
C CYS A 394 -17.80 24.80 -17.80
N SER A 395 -18.41 24.84 -18.97
CA SER A 395 -19.79 24.40 -19.21
C SER A 395 -19.99 22.89 -19.00
N VAL A 396 -18.91 22.10 -19.02
CA VAL A 396 -18.95 20.63 -18.85
C VAL A 396 -18.73 20.25 -17.38
N CYS A 397 -17.60 20.62 -16.78
CA CYS A 397 -17.30 20.23 -15.39
C CYS A 397 -17.77 21.23 -14.34
N ASP A 398 -18.20 22.43 -14.74
CA ASP A 398 -18.74 23.49 -13.87
C ASP A 398 -17.75 24.05 -12.83
N LYS A 399 -16.46 23.73 -12.98
CA LYS A 399 -15.37 24.32 -12.19
C LYS A 399 -15.01 25.70 -12.73
N LYS A 400 -14.68 26.65 -11.84
CA LYS A 400 -14.10 27.94 -12.24
C LYS A 400 -12.64 27.76 -12.63
N GLY A 401 -12.12 28.63 -13.48
CA GLY A 401 -10.72 28.60 -13.91
C GLY A 401 -9.75 28.71 -12.73
N GLU A 402 -10.08 29.54 -11.73
CA GLU A 402 -9.33 29.70 -10.47
C GLU A 402 -9.15 28.38 -9.70
N ASP A 403 -10.10 27.45 -9.82
CA ASP A 403 -10.07 26.16 -9.13
C ASP A 403 -9.33 25.06 -9.94
N MET A 404 -8.66 25.42 -11.04
CA MET A 404 -7.99 24.47 -11.94
C MET A 404 -6.46 24.61 -11.91
N ILE A 405 -5.76 23.48 -11.90
CA ILE A 405 -4.28 23.40 -11.95
C ILE A 405 -3.72 24.07 -13.22
N GLN A 406 -4.46 24.02 -14.34
CA GLN A 406 -4.16 24.79 -15.55
C GLN A 406 -5.43 25.55 -15.98
N PRO A 407 -5.51 26.87 -15.75
CA PRO A 407 -6.68 27.68 -16.11
C PRO A 407 -6.65 27.98 -17.61
N ILE A 408 -6.75 26.96 -18.46
CA ILE A 408 -6.87 27.12 -19.91
C ILE A 408 -8.23 26.57 -20.34
N ALA A 409 -9.01 27.40 -21.02
CA ALA A 409 -10.28 27.00 -21.61
C ALA A 409 -10.43 27.54 -23.03
N PHE A 410 -11.46 27.04 -23.71
CA PHE A 410 -11.82 27.40 -25.06
C PHE A 410 -13.25 27.93 -25.04
N GLN A 411 -13.48 29.14 -25.54
CA GLN A 411 -14.77 29.83 -25.55
C GLN A 411 -15.28 30.09 -26.96
N CYS A 412 -16.55 29.81 -27.15
CA CYS A 412 -17.35 30.24 -28.30
C CYS A 412 -17.97 31.61 -27.98
N THR A 413 -17.55 32.67 -28.67
CA THR A 413 -18.11 34.02 -28.48
C THR A 413 -19.56 34.12 -28.96
N TYR A 414 -19.95 33.31 -29.95
CA TYR A 414 -21.30 33.29 -30.53
C TYR A 414 -22.33 32.57 -29.67
N CYS A 415 -21.90 31.56 -28.92
CA CYS A 415 -22.79 30.66 -28.19
C CYS A 415 -22.55 30.65 -26.69
N ASP A 416 -21.58 31.42 -26.17
CA ASP A 416 -21.21 31.47 -24.74
C ASP A 416 -20.96 30.07 -24.14
N PHE A 417 -20.45 29.15 -24.97
CA PHE A 417 -20.01 27.81 -24.56
C PHE A 417 -18.53 27.89 -24.19
N ARG A 418 -18.16 27.35 -23.02
CA ARG A 418 -16.77 27.33 -22.54
C ARG A 418 -16.39 25.91 -22.12
N ILE A 419 -15.25 25.40 -22.57
CA ILE A 419 -14.77 24.07 -22.16
C ILE A 419 -13.31 24.14 -21.74
N CYS A 420 -12.95 23.57 -20.59
CA CYS A 420 -11.56 23.58 -20.12
C CYS A 420 -10.69 22.55 -20.87
N LYS A 421 -9.38 22.81 -20.92
CA LYS A 421 -8.38 21.96 -21.57
C LYS A 421 -8.41 20.52 -21.04
N GLN A 422 -8.68 20.32 -19.75
CA GLN A 422 -8.78 18.99 -19.15
C GLN A 422 -10.03 18.23 -19.59
N CYS A 423 -11.17 18.91 -19.77
CA CYS A 423 -12.37 18.30 -20.32
C CYS A 423 -12.17 17.89 -21.79
N ILE A 424 -11.51 18.72 -22.60
CA ILE A 424 -11.17 18.36 -23.99
C ILE A 424 -10.28 17.10 -24.06
N LYS A 425 -9.29 16.97 -23.17
CA LYS A 425 -8.32 15.87 -23.19
C LYS A 425 -8.84 14.54 -22.60
N ASN A 426 -10.06 14.49 -22.07
CA ASN A 426 -10.59 13.27 -21.47
C ASN A 426 -10.86 12.21 -22.55
N LYS A 427 -10.40 10.96 -22.36
CA LYS A 427 -10.43 9.87 -23.37
C LYS A 427 -11.82 9.57 -23.97
N LYS A 428 -12.91 10.00 -23.32
CA LYS A 428 -14.28 9.91 -23.86
C LYS A 428 -14.56 10.81 -25.09
N PHE A 429 -13.65 11.72 -25.45
CA PHE A 429 -13.76 12.59 -26.64
C PHE A 429 -12.95 12.09 -27.85
N GLN A 430 -12.17 11.01 -27.72
CA GLN A 430 -11.20 10.58 -28.74
C GLN A 430 -11.55 9.28 -29.48
N GLU A 431 -12.64 8.62 -29.14
CA GLU A 431 -13.07 7.39 -29.83
C GLU A 431 -14.41 7.63 -30.53
N ILE A 432 -14.34 7.89 -31.83
CA ILE A 432 -15.11 7.28 -32.92
C ILE A 432 -14.32 7.63 -34.19
N GLN A 433 -13.65 6.63 -34.79
CA GLN A 433 -13.27 6.68 -36.20
C GLN A 433 -14.47 6.30 -37.05
#